data_AF-A0A519IHW9-F1
#
_entry.id   AF-A0A519IHW9-F1
#
_cell.length_a   1.000
_cell.length_b   1.000
_cell.length_c   1.000
_cell.angle_alpha   90.00
_cell.angle_beta   90.00
_cell.angle_gamma   90.00
#
_symmetry.space_group_name_H-M   'P 1'
#
loop_
_entity.id
_entity.type
_entity.pdbx_description
1 polymer ?
#
loop_
_entity_poly.entity_id
_entity_poly.type
_entity_poly.pdbx_seq_one_letter_code
_entity_poly.pdbx_strand_id
1 'polypeptide(L)'
;MTALMERTGATREELHAGVMAIYTAAKAMLDEGRQPHLSLTEQSETLTLRQLRFIHGPVLQQISEQVVVNGVRYTRDVWKQHLKDLFIPDRWEMVQAPFVRDAKTGAWRPSKRKVPRKVEKSLLDLKNEARSIFIDEVLAHAAVEWGVQFLFTFDEREAVRYVVPRAKQKRAQQQQEEAAEV
;
A
#
# COMPACT_ATOMS: atom_id res chain seq x y z
N MET A 1 -0.77 16.89 -17.20
CA MET A 1 0.27 15.98 -16.70
C MET A 1 0.89 16.59 -15.45
N THR A 2 0.70 15.98 -14.28
CA THR A 2 1.24 16.49 -13.01
C THR A 2 2.72 16.15 -12.94
N ALA A 3 3.60 17.14 -13.10
CA ALA A 3 5.04 16.94 -13.05
C ALA A 3 5.47 16.76 -11.59
N LEU A 4 5.64 15.51 -11.17
CA LEU A 4 6.18 15.18 -9.84
C LEU A 4 7.71 15.32 -9.88
N MET A 5 8.24 16.25 -9.09
CA MET A 5 9.67 16.56 -9.01
C MET A 5 10.19 16.18 -7.61
N GLU A 6 10.83 15.01 -7.53
CA GLU A 6 11.42 14.50 -6.29
C GLU A 6 12.94 14.69 -6.32
N ARG A 7 13.50 15.26 -5.25
CA ARG A 7 14.95 15.45 -5.06
C ARG A 7 15.34 15.00 -3.66
N THR A 8 16.21 14.00 -3.58
CA THR A 8 16.84 13.55 -2.33
C THR A 8 18.25 14.14 -2.27
N GLY A 9 18.61 14.73 -1.13
CA GLY A 9 19.96 15.26 -0.88
C GLY A 9 20.53 14.64 0.39
N ALA A 10 21.77 14.16 0.34
CA ALA A 10 22.48 13.58 1.49
C ALA A 10 23.26 14.66 2.26
N THR A 11 23.55 15.79 1.62
CA THR A 11 24.27 16.92 2.21
C THR A 11 23.41 18.18 2.26
N ARG A 12 23.78 19.13 3.14
CA ARG A 12 23.09 20.43 3.25
C ARG A 12 23.09 21.20 1.92
N GLU A 13 24.18 21.11 1.17
CA GLU A 13 24.38 21.81 -0.11
C GLU A 13 23.49 21.21 -1.21
N GLU A 14 23.42 19.89 -1.31
CA GLU A 14 22.52 19.18 -2.22
C GLU A 14 21.05 19.46 -1.91
N LEU A 15 20.70 19.51 -0.63
CA LEU A 15 19.33 19.80 -0.19
C LEU A 15 18.97 21.26 -0.49
N HIS A 16 19.88 22.21 -0.27
CA HIS A 16 19.67 23.61 -0.64
C HIS A 16 19.46 23.75 -2.16
N ALA A 17 20.31 23.12 -2.98
CA ALA A 17 20.15 23.13 -4.44
C ALA A 17 18.82 22.50 -4.89
N GLY A 18 18.43 21.38 -4.25
CA GLY A 18 17.14 20.72 -4.50
C GLY A 18 15.94 21.62 -4.18
N VAL A 19 15.94 22.25 -3.00
CA VAL A 19 14.88 23.17 -2.57
C VAL A 19 14.80 24.38 -3.51
N MET A 20 15.93 24.97 -3.90
CA MET A 20 15.95 26.11 -4.83
C MET A 20 15.40 25.74 -6.22
N ALA A 21 15.66 24.52 -6.69
CA ALA A 21 15.12 24.02 -7.94
C ALA A 21 13.60 23.80 -7.86
N ILE A 22 13.11 23.22 -6.77
CA ILE A 22 11.67 23.02 -6.54
C ILE A 22 10.97 24.38 -6.40
N TYR A 23 11.55 25.33 -5.66
CA TYR A 23 11.02 26.68 -5.52
C TYR A 23 10.91 27.40 -6.87
N THR A 24 11.95 27.31 -7.70
CA THR A 24 11.93 27.89 -9.06
C THR A 24 10.80 27.30 -9.90
N ALA A 25 10.61 25.97 -9.84
CA ALA A 25 9.52 25.31 -10.54
C ALA A 25 8.13 25.69 -9.99
N ALA A 26 7.98 25.75 -8.67
CA ALA A 26 6.74 26.16 -8.01
C ALA A 26 6.36 27.60 -8.34
N LYS A 27 7.35 28.50 -8.41
CA LYS A 27 7.15 29.88 -8.84
C LYS A 27 6.59 29.96 -10.26
N ALA A 28 7.18 29.22 -11.21
CA ALA A 28 6.66 29.15 -12.58
C ALA A 28 5.22 28.61 -12.62
N MET A 29 4.88 27.62 -11.79
CA MET A 29 3.51 27.10 -11.69
C MET A 29 2.53 28.16 -11.15
N LEU A 30 2.95 28.97 -10.17
CA LEU A 30 2.13 30.06 -9.63
C LEU A 30 1.90 31.16 -10.67
N ASP A 31 2.92 31.49 -11.45
CA ASP A 31 2.82 32.46 -12.56
C ASP A 31 1.84 31.96 -13.65
N GLU A 32 1.73 30.65 -13.84
CA GLU A 32 0.74 29.98 -14.72
C GLU A 32 -0.65 29.84 -14.07
N GLY A 33 -0.87 30.32 -12.85
CA GLY A 33 -2.15 30.22 -12.12
C GLY A 33 -2.45 28.83 -11.55
N ARG A 34 -1.46 27.94 -11.50
CA ARG A 34 -1.57 26.60 -10.88
C ARG A 34 -1.14 26.66 -9.42
N GLN A 35 -1.72 25.80 -8.59
CA GLN A 35 -1.36 25.70 -7.17
C GLN A 35 -0.32 24.59 -6.95
N PRO A 36 0.96 24.91 -6.69
CA PRO A 36 1.96 23.91 -6.37
C PRO A 36 1.77 23.39 -4.94
N HIS A 37 1.82 22.07 -4.77
CA HIS A 37 1.91 21.41 -3.47
C HIS A 37 3.36 20.98 -3.20
N LEU A 38 3.85 21.17 -1.97
CA LEU A 38 5.24 20.90 -1.59
C LEU A 38 5.27 20.16 -0.25
N SER A 39 5.80 18.93 -0.27
CA SER A 39 5.92 18.08 0.92
C SER A 39 7.39 17.78 1.22
N LEU A 40 7.84 18.04 2.44
CA LEU A 40 9.13 17.60 2.94
C LEU A 40 8.94 16.31 3.74
N THR A 41 9.65 15.26 3.36
CA THR A 41 9.57 13.97 4.04
C THR A 41 10.96 13.42 4.29
N GLU A 42 11.14 12.80 5.44
CA GLU A 42 12.41 12.15 5.80
C GLU A 42 12.69 10.96 4.88
N GLN A 43 13.94 10.79 4.44
CA GLN A 43 14.35 9.69 3.55
C GLN A 43 14.12 8.30 4.17
N SER A 44 14.10 8.22 5.51
CA SER A 44 13.81 7.00 6.25
C SER A 44 12.33 6.55 6.13
N GLU A 45 11.43 7.48 5.77
CA GLU A 45 10.02 7.17 5.61
C GLU A 45 9.75 6.53 4.25
N THR A 46 9.89 5.21 4.20
CA THR A 46 9.57 4.43 3.00
C THR A 46 8.09 4.56 2.62
N LEU A 47 7.78 4.47 1.33
CA LEU A 47 6.40 4.43 0.82
C LEU A 47 5.54 3.37 1.53
N THR A 48 6.16 2.25 1.93
CA THR A 48 5.54 1.22 2.76
C THR A 48 4.97 1.78 4.06
N LEU A 49 5.75 2.58 4.79
CA LEU A 49 5.30 3.16 6.06
C LEU A 49 4.17 4.16 5.84
N ARG A 50 4.23 4.98 4.78
CA ARG A 50 3.13 5.91 4.45
C ARG A 50 1.84 5.16 4.13
N GLN A 51 1.92 4.12 3.31
CA GLN A 51 0.78 3.25 2.99
C GLN A 51 0.17 2.61 4.24
N LEU A 52 1.00 2.08 5.13
CA LEU A 52 0.54 1.45 6.36
C LEU A 52 -0.05 2.45 7.35
N ARG A 53 0.56 3.64 7.49
CA ARG A 53 0.02 4.71 8.33
C ARG A 53 -1.32 5.22 7.81
N PHE A 54 -1.44 5.41 6.49
CA PHE A 54 -2.66 5.88 5.87
C PHE A 54 -3.82 4.89 6.05
N ILE A 55 -3.56 3.59 5.81
CA ILE A 55 -4.62 2.60 5.98
C ILE A 55 -5.00 2.39 7.45
N HIS A 56 -4.03 2.33 8.37
CA HIS A 56 -4.29 2.09 9.79
C HIS A 56 -4.83 3.32 10.54
N GLY A 57 -4.46 4.50 10.09
CA GLY A 57 -4.94 5.77 10.63
C GLY A 57 -6.27 6.14 9.99
N PRO A 58 -6.28 7.08 9.03
CA PRO A 58 -7.51 7.74 8.58
C PRO A 58 -8.53 6.78 7.95
N VAL A 59 -8.10 5.80 7.14
CA VAL A 59 -9.06 4.92 6.43
C VAL A 59 -9.83 4.02 7.39
N LEU A 60 -9.14 3.16 8.14
CA LEU A 60 -9.80 2.22 9.05
C LEU A 60 -10.49 2.92 10.21
N GLN A 61 -9.98 4.07 10.66
CA GLN A 61 -10.63 4.88 11.66
C GLN A 61 -12.00 5.36 11.19
N GLN A 62 -12.07 6.01 10.02
CA GLN A 62 -13.33 6.54 9.49
C GLN A 62 -14.34 5.43 9.20
N ILE A 63 -13.90 4.26 8.71
CA ILE A 63 -14.76 3.07 8.57
C ILE A 63 -15.30 2.64 9.93
N SER A 64 -14.45 2.51 10.95
CA SER A 64 -14.88 2.07 12.28
C SER A 64 -15.86 3.03 12.97
N GLU A 65 -15.76 4.32 12.66
CA GLU A 65 -16.62 5.36 13.24
C GLU A 65 -17.99 5.44 12.55
N GLN A 66 -18.03 5.24 11.23
CA GLN A 66 -19.23 5.41 10.41
C GLN A 66 -20.02 4.12 10.19
N VAL A 67 -19.36 2.95 10.10
CA VAL A 67 -20.03 1.70 9.72
C VAL A 67 -20.57 0.96 10.93
N VAL A 68 -21.87 0.62 10.86
CA VAL A 68 -22.58 -0.18 11.85
C VAL A 68 -23.16 -1.40 11.16
N VAL A 69 -22.81 -2.60 11.61
CA VAL A 69 -23.32 -3.86 11.07
C VAL A 69 -24.10 -4.56 12.16
N ASN A 70 -25.37 -4.91 11.89
CA ASN A 70 -26.27 -5.53 12.86
C ASN A 70 -26.38 -4.77 14.20
N GLY A 71 -26.34 -3.44 14.14
CA GLY A 71 -26.40 -2.57 15.33
C GLY A 71 -25.10 -2.49 16.14
N VAL A 72 -24.03 -3.17 15.71
CA VAL A 72 -22.73 -3.17 16.39
C VAL A 72 -21.70 -2.39 15.57
N ARG A 73 -20.90 -1.58 16.27
CA ARG A 73 -19.70 -0.95 15.71
C ARG A 73 -18.48 -1.81 16.02
N TYR A 74 -17.70 -2.08 14.98
CA TYR A 74 -16.50 -2.89 15.09
C TYR A 74 -15.25 -2.01 15.16
N THR A 75 -14.22 -2.51 15.86
CA THR A 75 -12.93 -1.81 15.98
C THR A 75 -12.14 -1.89 14.68
N ARG A 76 -11.12 -1.03 14.57
CA ARG A 76 -10.23 -0.98 13.40
C ARG A 76 -9.56 -2.32 13.10
N ASP A 77 -9.22 -3.10 14.13
CA ASP A 77 -8.56 -4.41 13.97
C ASP A 77 -9.48 -5.46 13.35
N VAL A 78 -10.77 -5.43 13.71
CA VAL A 78 -11.78 -6.33 13.12
C VAL A 78 -11.99 -5.96 11.65
N TRP A 79 -12.14 -4.67 11.34
CA TRP A 79 -12.25 -4.20 9.96
C TRP A 79 -11.00 -4.52 9.13
N LYS A 80 -9.82 -4.34 9.70
CA LYS A 80 -8.55 -4.73 9.07
C LYS A 80 -8.57 -6.19 8.67
N GLN A 81 -8.96 -7.08 9.57
CA GLN A 81 -8.98 -8.51 9.28
C GLN A 81 -10.03 -8.85 8.22
N HIS A 82 -11.24 -8.30 8.33
CA HIS A 82 -12.30 -8.50 7.35
C HIS A 82 -11.89 -8.06 5.93
N LEU A 83 -11.35 -6.85 5.78
CA LEU A 83 -10.93 -6.30 4.49
C LEU A 83 -9.75 -7.09 3.90
N LYS A 84 -8.81 -7.54 4.73
CA LYS A 84 -7.75 -8.46 4.30
C LYS A 84 -8.34 -9.76 3.75
N ASP A 85 -9.36 -10.29 4.41
CA ASP A 85 -10.01 -11.52 3.98
C ASP A 85 -10.79 -11.36 2.67
N LEU A 86 -11.31 -10.16 2.41
CA LEU A 86 -12.04 -9.84 1.19
C LEU A 86 -11.13 -9.66 -0.04
N PHE A 87 -10.04 -8.90 0.08
CA PHE A 87 -9.25 -8.49 -1.09
C PHE A 87 -7.92 -9.22 -1.25
N ILE A 88 -7.32 -9.73 -0.17
CA ILE A 88 -6.04 -10.43 -0.26
C ILE A 88 -6.33 -11.93 -0.44
N PRO A 89 -5.82 -12.57 -1.50
CA PRO A 89 -6.02 -13.99 -1.71
C PRO A 89 -5.34 -14.84 -0.62
N ASP A 90 -5.93 -15.99 -0.32
CA ASP A 90 -5.35 -16.95 0.61
C ASP A 90 -4.07 -17.58 0.05
N ARG A 91 -3.01 -17.62 0.86
CA ARG A 91 -1.77 -18.32 0.55
C ARG A 91 -1.59 -19.51 1.49
N TRP A 92 -1.14 -20.63 0.92
CA TRP A 92 -0.88 -21.86 1.64
C TRP A 92 0.59 -22.24 1.52
N GLU A 93 1.20 -22.61 2.64
CA GLU A 93 2.57 -23.11 2.69
C GLU A 93 2.57 -24.56 3.18
N MET A 94 3.40 -25.38 2.54
CA MET A 94 3.57 -26.78 2.91
C MET A 94 4.54 -26.89 4.08
N VAL A 95 3.99 -27.00 5.29
CA VAL A 95 4.78 -27.14 6.52
C VAL A 95 4.88 -28.62 6.88
N GLN A 96 5.98 -29.01 7.51
CA GLN A 96 6.12 -30.36 8.05
C GLN A 96 5.06 -30.58 9.14
N ALA A 97 4.30 -31.67 9.02
CA ALA A 97 3.34 -32.02 10.04
C ALA A 97 4.05 -32.22 11.39
N PRO A 98 3.35 -31.97 12.52
CA PRO A 98 3.91 -32.18 13.84
C PRO A 98 4.25 -33.66 14.09
N PHE A 99 4.67 -33.97 15.32
CA PHE A 99 5.07 -35.32 15.69
C PHE A 99 3.96 -36.35 15.45
N VAL A 100 4.33 -37.49 14.89
CA VAL A 100 3.49 -38.67 14.73
C VAL A 100 4.00 -39.75 15.67
N ARG A 101 3.08 -40.51 16.26
CA ARG A 101 3.41 -41.62 17.14
C ARG A 101 3.81 -42.84 16.31
N ASP A 102 4.98 -43.39 16.60
CA ASP A 102 5.47 -44.61 15.95
C ASP A 102 4.66 -45.82 16.44
N ALA A 103 4.03 -46.56 15.53
CA ALA A 103 3.21 -47.71 15.86
C ALA A 103 4.00 -48.87 16.49
N LYS A 104 5.31 -48.98 16.22
CA LYS A 104 6.15 -50.07 16.74
C LYS A 104 6.81 -49.72 18.07
N THR A 105 7.30 -48.48 18.20
CA THR A 105 8.08 -48.05 19.38
C THR A 105 7.28 -47.19 20.35
N GLY A 106 6.07 -46.75 19.97
CA GLY A 106 5.21 -45.88 20.78
C GLY A 106 5.74 -44.45 20.96
N ALA A 107 6.96 -44.16 20.49
CA ALA A 107 7.64 -42.88 20.64
C ALA A 107 7.12 -41.82 19.65
N TRP A 108 7.15 -40.56 20.06
CA TRP A 108 6.84 -39.41 19.20
C TRP A 108 8.02 -39.11 18.28
N ARG A 109 7.78 -39.08 16.96
CA ARG A 109 8.80 -38.77 15.95
C ARG A 109 8.30 -37.67 15.00
N PRO A 110 9.17 -36.77 14.52
CA PRO A 110 8.74 -35.73 13.58
C PRO A 110 8.18 -36.38 12.32
N SER A 111 6.98 -35.97 11.91
CA SER A 111 6.33 -36.53 10.72
C SER A 111 7.10 -36.13 9.47
N LYS A 112 7.28 -37.05 8.52
CA LYS A 112 7.85 -36.72 7.20
C LYS A 112 6.81 -36.14 6.23
N ARG A 113 5.52 -36.19 6.59
CA ARG A 113 4.42 -35.69 5.76
C ARG A 113 4.38 -34.17 5.79
N LYS A 114 4.29 -33.53 4.63
CA LYS A 114 3.98 -32.10 4.53
C LYS A 114 2.48 -31.89 4.52
N VAL A 115 2.00 -30.91 5.28
CA VAL A 115 0.59 -30.51 5.36
C VAL A 115 0.44 -29.05 4.96
N PRO A 116 -0.63 -28.69 4.24
CA PRO A 116 -0.88 -27.31 3.89
C PRO A 116 -1.29 -26.54 5.15
N ARG A 117 -0.59 -25.43 5.43
CA ARG A 117 -0.93 -24.46 6.46
C ARG A 117 -1.28 -23.14 5.80
N LYS A 118 -2.42 -22.56 6.17
CA LYS A 118 -2.79 -21.22 5.73
C LYS A 118 -1.82 -20.21 6.34
N VAL A 119 -1.20 -19.41 5.48
CA VAL A 119 -0.32 -18.31 5.89
C VAL A 119 -1.20 -17.15 6.31
N GLU A 120 -0.85 -16.49 7.41
CA GLU A 120 -1.55 -15.29 7.82
C GLU A 120 -1.33 -14.18 6.79
N LYS A 121 -2.40 -13.52 6.38
CA LYS A 121 -2.32 -12.37 5.48
C LYS A 121 -1.63 -11.23 6.22
N SER A 122 -0.59 -10.65 5.65
CA SER A 122 0.07 -9.47 6.22
C SER A 122 0.17 -8.36 5.18
N LEU A 123 -0.14 -7.13 5.59
CA LEU A 123 0.01 -5.97 4.72
C LEU A 123 1.47 -5.60 4.48
N LEU A 124 2.37 -5.97 5.40
CA LEU A 124 3.81 -5.75 5.25
C LEU A 124 4.41 -6.64 4.15
N ASP A 125 3.88 -7.86 4.00
CA ASP A 125 4.37 -8.84 3.03
C ASP A 125 3.98 -8.50 1.57
N LEU A 126 3.00 -7.61 1.40
CA LEU A 126 2.61 -7.11 0.09
C LEU A 126 3.69 -6.20 -0.51
N LYS A 127 3.75 -6.14 -1.85
CA LYS A 127 4.55 -5.11 -2.54
C LYS A 127 3.81 -3.75 -2.48
N ASN A 128 4.55 -2.65 -2.64
CA ASN A 128 3.98 -1.30 -2.64
C ASN A 128 2.83 -1.12 -3.65
N GLU A 129 2.96 -1.74 -4.83
CA GLU A 129 1.94 -1.74 -5.87
C GLU A 129 0.66 -2.44 -5.40
N ALA A 130 0.78 -3.67 -4.89
CA ALA A 130 -0.36 -4.44 -4.37
C ALA A 130 -1.01 -3.77 -3.15
N ARG A 131 -0.23 -3.12 -2.28
CA ARG A 131 -0.77 -2.30 -1.17
C ARG A 131 -1.57 -1.10 -1.68
N SER A 132 -1.09 -0.42 -2.72
CA SER A 132 -1.81 0.71 -3.31
C SER A 132 -3.17 0.26 -3.86
N ILE A 133 -3.19 -0.86 -4.59
CA ILE A 133 -4.43 -1.47 -5.12
C ILE A 133 -5.37 -1.83 -3.97
N PHE A 134 -4.86 -2.50 -2.93
CA PHE A 134 -5.66 -2.84 -1.75
C PHE A 134 -6.29 -1.60 -1.09
N ILE A 135 -5.56 -0.50 -0.96
CA ILE A 135 -6.10 0.75 -0.41
C ILE A 135 -7.23 1.28 -1.29
N ASP A 136 -7.04 1.33 -2.61
CA ASP A 136 -8.06 1.81 -3.55
C ASP A 136 -9.32 0.92 -3.53
N GLU A 137 -9.16 -0.41 -3.46
CA GLU A 137 -10.27 -1.37 -3.34
C GLU A 137 -11.06 -1.19 -2.04
N VAL A 138 -10.35 -1.02 -0.91
CA VAL A 138 -10.97 -0.75 0.40
C VAL A 138 -11.76 0.55 0.36
N LEU A 139 -11.20 1.62 -0.20
CA LEU A 139 -11.87 2.90 -0.31
C LEU A 139 -13.12 2.80 -1.19
N ALA A 140 -13.01 2.16 -2.35
CA ALA A 140 -14.12 1.96 -3.27
C ALA A 140 -15.24 1.15 -2.62
N HIS A 141 -14.90 0.04 -1.98
CA HIS A 141 -15.88 -0.83 -1.32
C HIS A 141 -16.56 -0.13 -0.15
N ALA A 142 -15.81 0.53 0.73
CA ALA A 142 -16.39 1.25 1.86
C ALA A 142 -17.29 2.42 1.41
N ALA A 143 -16.93 3.12 0.34
CA ALA A 143 -17.75 4.20 -0.21
C ALA A 143 -19.03 3.66 -0.89
N VAL A 144 -18.94 2.57 -1.66
CA VAL A 144 -20.06 2.02 -2.44
C VAL A 144 -21.01 1.18 -1.58
N GLU A 145 -20.48 0.24 -0.80
CA GLU A 145 -21.30 -0.72 -0.05
C GLU A 145 -21.79 -0.17 1.29
N TRP A 146 -20.97 0.66 1.95
CA TRP A 146 -21.27 1.16 3.29
C TRP A 146 -21.56 2.66 3.32
N GLY A 147 -21.41 3.37 2.20
CA GLY A 147 -21.66 4.81 2.12
C GLY A 147 -20.70 5.64 2.97
N VAL A 148 -19.51 5.13 3.28
CA VAL A 148 -18.52 5.84 4.10
C VAL A 148 -18.07 7.10 3.38
N GLN A 149 -18.19 8.23 4.05
CA GLN A 149 -17.71 9.52 3.55
C GLN A 149 -16.30 9.73 4.06
N PHE A 150 -15.33 9.57 3.16
CA PHE A 150 -13.94 9.80 3.48
C PHE A 150 -13.57 11.27 3.41
N LEU A 151 -13.04 11.78 4.51
CA LEU A 151 -12.48 13.13 4.61
C LEU A 151 -10.95 13.00 4.66
N PHE A 152 -10.31 13.19 3.51
CA PHE A 152 -8.85 13.23 3.37
C PHE A 152 -8.44 14.54 2.73
N THR A 153 -7.25 15.03 3.09
CA THR A 153 -6.58 16.03 2.25
C THR A 153 -6.09 15.36 0.97
N PHE A 154 -6.05 16.11 -0.14
CA PHE A 154 -5.58 15.60 -1.42
C PHE A 154 -4.16 14.99 -1.30
N ASP A 155 -3.32 15.65 -0.52
CA ASP A 155 -1.93 15.30 -0.32
C ASP A 155 -1.75 13.98 0.44
N GLU A 156 -2.62 13.69 1.42
CA GLU A 156 -2.61 12.42 2.15
C GLU A 156 -2.90 11.23 1.23
N ARG A 157 -3.78 11.40 0.24
CA ARG A 157 -4.11 10.33 -0.70
C ARG A 157 -3.02 10.16 -1.76
N GLU A 158 -2.55 11.25 -2.36
CA GLU A 158 -1.54 11.16 -3.42
C GLU A 158 -0.19 10.69 -2.90
N ALA A 159 0.19 11.04 -1.66
CA ALA A 159 1.45 10.61 -1.05
C ALA A 159 1.58 9.08 -0.85
N VAL A 160 0.47 8.35 -0.96
CA VAL A 160 0.35 6.92 -0.68
C VAL A 160 0.26 6.10 -1.97
N ARG A 161 -0.08 6.75 -3.08
CA ARG A 161 -0.27 6.12 -4.38
C ARG A 161 1.06 5.61 -4.92
N TYR A 162 1.06 4.36 -5.37
CA TYR A 162 2.24 3.82 -6.03
C TYR A 162 2.41 4.42 -7.43
N VAL A 163 3.54 5.11 -7.65
CA VAL A 163 3.95 5.60 -8.97
C VAL A 163 4.94 4.63 -9.60
N VAL A 164 4.58 4.11 -10.78
CA VAL A 164 5.46 3.20 -11.54
C VAL A 164 6.76 3.93 -11.89
N PRO A 165 7.95 3.35 -11.64
CA PRO A 165 9.21 3.97 -12.00
C PRO A 165 9.29 4.29 -13.51
N ARG A 166 9.80 5.47 -13.86
CA ARG A 166 9.91 5.95 -15.26
C ARG A 166 10.58 4.94 -16.20
N ALA A 167 11.56 4.18 -15.71
CA ALA A 167 12.23 3.14 -16.50
C ALA A 167 11.28 2.01 -16.92
N LYS A 168 10.38 1.58 -16.03
CA LYS A 168 9.36 0.56 -16.33
C LYS A 168 8.27 1.11 -17.25
N GLN A 169 7.93 2.40 -17.11
CA GLN A 169 7.00 3.09 -18.02
C GLN A 169 7.53 3.16 -19.46
N LYS A 170 8.79 3.55 -19.66
CA LYS A 170 9.41 3.60 -21.00
C LYS A 170 9.41 2.23 -21.70
N ARG A 171 9.72 1.16 -20.97
CA ARG A 171 9.68 -0.21 -21.51
C ARG A 171 8.27 -0.64 -21.90
N ALA A 172 7.28 -0.31 -21.09
CA ALA A 172 5.89 -0.63 -21.40
C ALA A 172 5.38 0.14 -22.64
N GLN A 173 5.78 1.40 -22.80
CA GLN A 173 5.46 2.20 -23.98
C GLN A 173 6.08 1.59 -25.25
N GLN A 174 7.37 1.22 -25.20
CA GLN A 174 8.04 0.56 -26.33
C GLN A 174 7.36 -0.75 -26.73
N GLN A 175 6.94 -1.57 -25.75
CA GLN A 175 6.23 -2.82 -26.02
C GLN A 175 4.82 -2.59 -26.60
N GLN A 176 4.16 -1.50 -26.23
CA GLN A 176 2.85 -1.14 -26.79
C GLN A 176 2.97 -0.60 -28.23
N GLU A 177 4.03 0.17 -28.51
CA GLU A 177 4.34 0.64 -29.86
C GLU A 177 4.70 -0.53 -30.78
N GLU A 178 5.56 -1.45 -30.35
CA GLU A 178 5.89 -2.67 -31.11
C GLU A 178 4.67 -3.57 -31.34
N ALA A 179 3.75 -3.69 -30.38
CA ALA A 179 2.55 -4.49 -30.52
C ALA A 179 1.46 -3.83 -31.40
N ALA A 180 1.54 -2.52 -31.63
CA ALA A 180 0.63 -1.78 -32.50
C ALA A 180 1.12 -1.69 -33.96
N GLU A 181 2.41 -1.95 -34.20
CA GLU A 181 3.03 -2.02 -35.53
C GLU A 181 2.93 -3.43 -36.18
N VAL A 182 2.40 -4.43 -35.46
CA VAL A 182 2.13 -5.80 -35.94
C VAL A 182 0.65 -5.98 -36.25
#